data_AF-A0A351R625-F1
#
_entry.id   AF-A0A351R625-F1
#
_cell.length_a   1.000
_cell.length_b   1.000
_cell.length_c   1.000
_cell.angle_alpha   90.00
_cell.angle_beta   90.00
_cell.angle_gamma   90.00
#
_symmetry.space_group_name_H-M   'P 1'
#
loop_
_entity.id
_entity.type
_entity.pdbx_description
1 polymer ?
#
loop_
_entity_poly.entity_id
_entity_poly.type
_entity_poly.pdbx_seq_one_letter_code
_entity_poly.pdbx_strand_id
1 'polypeptide(L)' 'GGVAFFSGKEKSAADYEQELFYHIVVDGAEQVVKPAQAAVVTRILEAVYRSAESGETIYFD' A
#
# COMPACT_ATOMS: atom_id res chain seq x y z
N GLY A 1 14.53 -17.09 12.77
CA GLY A 1 15.51 -18.14 13.14
C GLY A 1 15.48 -19.20 12.08
N GLY A 2 16.51 -19.28 11.23
CA GLY A 2 16.61 -20.26 10.15
C GLY A 2 17.22 -21.57 10.64
N VAL A 3 16.69 -22.70 10.17
CA VAL A 3 17.25 -24.05 10.37
C VAL A 3 18.55 -24.20 9.54
N ALA A 4 19.48 -25.00 10.06
CA ALA A 4 20.93 -25.02 9.77
C ALA A 4 21.43 -25.12 8.30
N PHE A 5 20.56 -25.17 7.29
CA PHE A 5 20.95 -25.19 5.86
C PHE A 5 20.04 -24.35 4.94
N PHE A 6 19.08 -23.60 5.51
CA PHE A 6 18.29 -22.62 4.77
C PHE A 6 18.54 -21.25 5.38
N SER A 7 19.48 -20.50 4.81
CA SER A 7 19.40 -19.04 4.91
C SER A 7 18.11 -18.64 4.20
N GLY A 8 17.07 -18.32 4.97
CA GLY A 8 15.90 -17.65 4.40
C GLY A 8 16.41 -16.44 3.64
N LYS A 9 16.09 -16.33 2.34
CA LYS A 9 16.49 -15.16 1.55
C LYS A 9 15.86 -13.94 2.21
N GLU A 10 16.69 -13.11 2.83
CA GLU A 10 16.26 -11.83 3.36
C GLU A 10 16.14 -10.88 2.18
N LYS A 11 14.91 -10.54 1.82
CA LYS A 11 14.61 -9.53 0.82
C LYS A 11 14.06 -8.31 1.54
N SER A 12 14.56 -7.12 1.22
CA SER A 12 14.03 -5.91 1.81
C SER A 12 12.58 -5.68 1.33
N ALA A 13 11.79 -4.98 2.13
CA ALA A 13 10.44 -4.59 1.72
C ALA A 13 10.47 -3.77 0.42
N ALA A 14 11.47 -2.90 0.25
CA ALA A 14 11.63 -2.09 -0.96
C ALA A 14 11.89 -2.95 -2.21
N ASP A 15 12.78 -3.95 -2.13
CA ASP A 15 13.06 -4.84 -3.26
C ASP A 15 11.82 -5.70 -3.59
N TYR A 16 11.05 -6.11 -2.57
CA TYR A 16 9.83 -6.88 -2.76
C TYR A 16 8.78 -6.08 -3.52
N GLU A 17 8.52 -4.84 -3.09
CA GLU A 17 7.57 -3.94 -3.75
C GLU A 17 7.96 -3.60 -5.19
N GLN A 18 9.25 -3.37 -5.46
CA GLN A 18 9.73 -3.08 -6.81
C GLN A 18 9.55 -4.26 -7.77
N GLU A 19 9.86 -5.49 -7.32
CA GLU A 19 9.64 -6.70 -8.13
C GLU A 19 8.15 -6.94 -8.37
N LEU A 20 7.32 -6.79 -7.34
CA LEU A 20 5.86 -6.91 -7.46
C LEU A 20 5.32 -5.88 -8.47
N PHE A 21 5.75 -4.63 -8.38
CA PHE A 21 5.35 -3.57 -9.30
C PHE A 21 5.76 -3.88 -10.74
N TYR A 22 6.97 -4.38 -10.96
CA TYR A 22 7.43 -4.82 -12.29
C TYR A 22 6.49 -5.89 -12.88
N HIS A 23 6.16 -6.94 -12.12
CA HIS A 23 5.29 -8.01 -12.60
C HIS A 23 3.85 -7.55 -12.85
N ILE A 24 3.33 -6.61 -12.06
CA ILE A 24 2.02 -6.00 -12.30
C ILE A 24 2.01 -5.29 -13.67
N VAL A 25 3.06 -4.51 -13.96
CA VAL A 25 3.13 -3.69 -15.18
C VAL A 25 3.45 -4.52 -16.42
N VAL A 26 4.43 -5.41 -16.34
CA VAL A 26 4.96 -6.14 -17.50
C VAL A 26 4.16 -7.41 -17.78
N ASP A 27 3.80 -8.16 -16.75
CA ASP A 27 3.18 -9.47 -16.89
C ASP A 27 1.66 -9.44 -16.62
N GLY A 28 1.12 -8.29 -16.23
CA GLY A 28 -0.30 -8.13 -15.90
C GLY A 28 -0.71 -8.85 -14.62
N ALA A 29 0.23 -9.06 -13.69
CA ALA A 29 -0.07 -9.66 -12.40
C ALA A 29 -1.12 -8.84 -11.62
N GLU A 30 -1.92 -9.51 -10.78
CA GLU A 30 -2.95 -8.83 -9.99
C GLU A 30 -2.32 -7.90 -8.94
N GLN A 31 -2.88 -6.69 -8.83
CA GLN A 31 -2.47 -5.70 -7.84
C GLN A 31 -2.98 -6.09 -6.45
N VAL A 32 -2.08 -6.13 -5.47
CA VAL A 32 -2.42 -6.34 -4.06
C VAL A 32 -3.30 -5.20 -3.54
N VAL A 33 -3.03 -3.96 -3.98
CA VAL A 33 -3.85 -2.79 -3.68
C VAL A 33 -4.34 -2.18 -4.99
N LYS A 34 -5.66 -2.14 -5.17
CA LYS A 34 -6.31 -1.58 -6.36
C LYS A 34 -6.31 -0.05 -6.31
N PRO A 35 -6.29 0.65 -7.47
CA PRO A 35 -6.36 2.12 -7.54
C PRO A 35 -7.55 2.70 -6.76
N ALA A 36 -8.71 2.03 -6.82
CA ALA A 36 -9.89 2.44 -6.07
C ALA A 36 -9.68 2.38 -4.54
N GLN A 37 -8.92 1.39 -4.04
CA GLN A 37 -8.59 1.28 -2.61
C GLN A 37 -7.60 2.38 -2.19
N ALA A 38 -6.59 2.67 -3.02
CA ALA A 38 -5.66 3.78 -2.78
C ALA A 38 -6.39 5.13 -2.75
N ALA A 39 -7.35 5.34 -3.65
CA ALA A 39 -8.16 6.57 -3.68
C ALA A 39 -9.00 6.78 -2.41
N VAL A 40 -9.50 5.70 -1.78
CA VAL A 40 -10.20 5.79 -0.49
C VAL A 40 -9.26 6.32 0.60
N VAL A 41 -8.01 5.85 0.66
CA VAL A 41 -7.02 6.35 1.62
C VAL A 41 -6.74 7.84 1.40
N THR A 42 -6.58 8.28 0.15
CA THR A 42 -6.42 9.72 -0.17
C THR A 42 -7.59 10.55 0.33
N ARG A 43 -8.83 10.10 0.10
CA ARG A 43 -10.04 10.79 0.60
C ARG A 43 -10.09 10.85 2.12
N ILE A 44 -9.60 9.81 2.81
CA ILE A 44 -9.48 9.82 4.27
C ILE A 44 -8.50 10.89 4.72
N LEU A 45 -7.32 10.98 4.09
CA LEU A 45 -6.32 11.99 4.42
C LEU A 45 -6.86 13.41 4.18
N GLU A 46 -7.56 13.64 3.07
CA GLU A 46 -8.20 14.91 2.77
C GLU A 46 -9.28 15.27 3.81
N ALA A 47 -10.10 14.30 4.24
CA ALA A 47 -11.09 14.52 5.27
C ALA A 47 -10.45 14.88 6.62
N VAL A 48 -9.32 14.26 6.97
CA VAL A 48 -8.55 14.62 8.17
C VAL A 48 -8.09 16.07 8.09
N TYR A 49 -7.54 16.50 6.96
CA TYR A 49 -7.14 17.90 6.79
C TYR A 49 -8.32 18.87 6.87
N ARG A 50 -9.43 18.58 6.19
CA ARG A 50 -10.65 19.42 6.24
C ARG A 50 -11.27 19.47 7.63
N SER A 51 -11.28 18.36 8.36
CA SER A 51 -11.74 18.31 9.75
C SER A 51 -10.85 19.15 10.66
N ALA A 52 -9.52 19.08 10.49
CA ALA A 52 -8.58 19.89 11.26
C ALA A 52 -8.72 21.40 10.98
N GLU A 53 -9.00 21.78 9.73
CA GLU A 53 -9.19 23.18 9.34
C GLU A 53 -10.53 23.75 9.84
N SER A 54 -11.62 22.99 9.71
CA SER A 54 -12.97 23.45 10.08
C SER A 54 -13.34 23.23 11.55
N GLY A 55 -12.71 22.26 12.22
CA GLY A 55 -13.13 21.76 13.53
C GLY A 55 -14.38 20.88 13.49
N GLU A 56 -14.90 20.56 12.31
CA GLU A 56 -16.13 19.78 12.12
C GLU A 56 -15.85 18.31 11.82
N THR A 57 -16.81 17.44 12.11
CA THR A 57 -16.74 16.01 11.76
C THR A 57 -17.09 15.83 10.28
N ILE A 58 -16.23 15.14 9.53
CA ILE A 58 -16.47 14.80 8.13
C ILE A 58 -17.01 13.36 8.04
N TYR A 59 -18.20 13.20 7.46
CA TYR A 59 -18.84 11.90 7.23
C TYR A 59 -18.55 11.40 5.81
N PHE A 60 -18.40 10.07 5.68
CA PHE A 60 -18.31 9.38 4.40
C PHE A 60 -19.63 8.64 4.13
N ASP A 61 -19.98 8.52 2.84
CA ASP A 61 -21.10 7.71 2.36
C ASP A 61 -20.81 6.20 2.44
#